data_AF-A0A401U2L7-F1
#
_entry.id   AF-A0A401U2L7-F1
#
_cell.length_a   1.000
_cell.length_b   1.000
_cell.length_c   1.000
_cell.angle_alpha   90.00
_cell.angle_beta   90.00
_cell.angle_gamma   90.00
#
_symmetry.space_group_name_H-M   'P 1'
#
loop_
_entity.id
_entity.type
_entity.pdbx_description
1 polymer ?
#
loop_
_entity_poly.entity_id
_entity_poly.type
_entity_poly.pdbx_seq_one_letter_code
_entity_poly.pdbx_strand_id
1 'polypeptide(L)'
;MKNYAGHRLSPWLGHLMVSRSETARPLLTPGEVMQLPPADEIVMVAGTPPIRAKKARYFEDRRFQERILPPPSLAKSPEANPDDWSALPLPRSPQTEPAVEQGGTDGEDPTGSERRHQPELSHAQAVEKKVPIENEFAADLDDDAEDDSARISRMNRLVQGVARQV
;
A
#
# COMPACT_ATOMS: atom_id res chain seq x y z
N MET A 1 34.37 -27.07 9.71
CA MET A 1 35.17 -27.96 8.84
C MET A 1 35.68 -29.13 9.65
N LYS A 2 35.97 -30.27 9.00
CA LYS A 2 36.50 -31.48 9.65
C LYS A 2 37.86 -31.77 9.04
N ASN A 3 38.90 -31.74 9.85
CA ASN A 3 40.26 -32.08 9.48
C ASN A 3 40.59 -33.45 10.06
N TYR A 4 41.03 -34.35 9.18
CA TYR A 4 41.45 -35.69 9.53
C TYR A 4 42.97 -35.72 9.56
N ALA A 5 43.55 -36.04 10.72
CA ALA A 5 44.98 -36.22 10.89
C ALA A 5 45.26 -37.68 11.28
N GLY A 6 46.15 -38.33 10.54
CA GLY A 6 46.50 -39.74 10.73
C GLY A 6 47.02 -40.40 9.45
N HIS A 7 47.45 -41.66 9.55
CA HIS A 7 47.94 -42.44 8.41
C HIS A 7 46.76 -43.07 7.65
N ARG A 8 46.69 -42.85 6.33
CA ARG A 8 45.63 -43.33 5.41
C ARG A 8 45.43 -44.87 5.34
N LEU A 9 46.26 -45.63 6.04
CA LEU A 9 46.21 -47.11 6.10
C LEU A 9 45.96 -47.63 7.52
N SER A 10 45.82 -46.74 8.51
CA SER A 10 45.52 -47.16 9.87
C SER A 10 44.04 -47.59 9.96
N PRO A 11 43.75 -48.72 10.61
CA PRO A 11 42.39 -49.24 10.74
C PRO A 11 41.48 -48.36 11.61
N TRP A 12 42.06 -47.40 12.34
CA TRP A 12 41.35 -46.43 13.15
C TRP A 12 41.93 -45.03 12.95
N LEU A 13 41.05 -44.03 12.90
CA LEU A 13 41.38 -42.64 12.64
C LEU A 13 41.67 -41.91 13.96
N GLY A 14 42.95 -41.69 14.23
CA GLY A 14 43.43 -41.26 15.54
C GLY A 14 43.03 -39.84 15.94
N HIS A 15 43.10 -38.87 15.03
CA HIS A 15 42.91 -37.45 15.36
C HIS A 15 41.93 -36.80 14.38
N LEU A 16 40.69 -36.64 14.80
CA LEU A 16 39.67 -35.85 14.11
C LEU A 16 39.57 -34.48 14.76
N MET A 17 39.97 -33.43 14.05
CA MET A 17 39.73 -32.05 14.47
C MET A 17 38.46 -31.53 13.79
N VAL A 18 37.46 -31.15 14.57
CA VAL A 18 36.25 -30.51 14.04
C VAL A 18 36.22 -29.05 14.49
N SER A 19 36.40 -28.13 13.56
CA SER A 19 36.17 -26.70 13.81
C SER A 19 34.71 -26.36 13.50
N ARG A 20 33.99 -25.79 14.48
CA ARG A 20 32.68 -25.18 14.27
C ARG A 20 32.87 -23.67 14.36
N SER A 21 32.57 -22.98 13.27
CA SER A 21 32.48 -21.51 13.26
C SER A 21 31.02 -21.14 13.46
N GLU A 22 30.72 -20.47 14.56
CA GLU A 22 29.41 -19.88 14.81
C GLU A 22 29.48 -18.42 14.38
N THR A 23 28.58 -18.00 13.48
CA THR A 23 28.43 -16.61 13.09
C THR A 23 27.04 -16.14 13.47
N ALA A 24 26.96 -15.03 14.20
CA ALA A 24 25.69 -14.44 14.59
C ALA A 24 24.89 -14.07 13.33
N ARG A 25 23.64 -14.51 13.27
CA ARG A 25 22.70 -14.17 12.20
C ARG A 25 21.54 -13.40 12.80
N PRO A 26 20.97 -12.43 12.07
CA PRO A 26 19.73 -11.79 12.52
C PRO A 26 18.63 -12.85 12.67
N LEU A 27 17.78 -12.68 13.68
CA LEU A 27 16.64 -13.58 13.92
C LEU A 27 15.62 -13.53 12.78
N LEU A 28 15.44 -12.35 12.20
CA LEU A 28 14.64 -12.09 11.00
C LEU A 28 15.39 -11.08 10.13
N THR A 29 15.39 -11.33 8.83
CA THR A 29 15.90 -10.42 7.81
C THR A 29 14.89 -9.30 7.52
N PRO A 30 15.32 -8.15 6.98
CA PRO A 30 14.39 -7.07 6.60
C PRO A 30 13.27 -7.54 5.65
N GLY A 31 13.59 -8.41 4.70
CA GLY A 31 12.61 -8.98 3.77
C GLY A 31 11.55 -9.82 4.47
N GLU A 32 11.94 -10.64 5.45
CA GLU A 32 10.99 -11.43 6.25
C GLU A 32 10.10 -10.55 7.12
N VAL A 33 10.62 -9.44 7.64
CA VAL A 33 9.83 -8.46 8.38
C VAL A 33 8.81 -7.77 7.47
N MET A 34 9.22 -7.37 6.26
CA MET A 34 8.32 -6.72 5.29
C MET A 34 7.22 -7.66 4.77
N GLN A 35 7.49 -8.96 4.72
CA GLN A 35 6.56 -10.00 4.27
C GLN A 35 5.83 -10.69 5.44
N LEU A 36 5.82 -10.08 6.63
CA LEU A 36 5.08 -10.61 7.77
C LEU A 36 3.59 -10.74 7.41
N PRO A 37 2.97 -11.90 7.68
CA PRO A 37 1.53 -12.04 7.52
C PRO A 37 0.79 -10.97 8.33
N PRO A 38 -0.35 -10.43 7.83
CA PRO A 38 -1.06 -9.35 8.50
C PRO A 38 -1.60 -9.74 9.88
N ALA A 39 -1.74 -11.04 10.16
CA ALA A 39 -2.17 -11.61 11.42
C ALA A 39 -1.02 -11.80 12.43
N ASP A 40 0.24 -11.68 12.00
CA ASP A 40 1.41 -11.77 12.86
C ASP A 40 1.92 -10.35 13.19
N GLU A 41 2.64 -10.21 14.31
CA GLU A 41 3.25 -8.96 14.75
C GLU A 41 4.51 -9.21 15.58
N ILE A 42 5.45 -8.27 15.54
CA ILE A 42 6.62 -8.28 16.42
C ILE A 42 6.39 -7.28 17.55
N VAL A 43 6.29 -7.79 18.77
CA VAL A 43 6.10 -6.97 19.96
C VAL A 43 7.47 -6.70 20.60
N MET A 44 7.76 -5.41 20.78
CA MET A 44 8.96 -4.95 21.46
C MET A 44 8.58 -4.38 22.83
N VAL A 45 9.06 -5.02 23.89
CA VAL A 45 8.87 -4.57 25.29
C VAL A 45 10.24 -4.38 25.92
N ALA A 46 10.43 -3.28 26.64
CA ALA A 46 11.68 -2.99 27.31
C ALA A 46 12.10 -4.15 28.25
N GLY A 47 13.37 -4.53 28.19
CA GLY A 47 13.93 -5.61 29.02
C GLY A 47 13.53 -7.04 28.61
N THR A 48 12.79 -7.23 27.52
CA THR A 48 12.38 -8.56 27.03
C THR A 48 12.89 -8.78 25.60
N PRO A 49 13.36 -9.99 25.25
CA PRO A 49 13.65 -10.32 23.86
C PRO A 49 12.44 -10.07 22.94
N PRO A 50 12.64 -9.74 21.66
CA PRO A 50 11.53 -9.48 20.74
C PRO A 50 10.62 -10.70 20.64
N ILE A 51 9.32 -10.48 20.73
CA ILE A 51 8.30 -11.53 20.72
C ILE A 51 7.62 -11.52 19.37
N ARG A 52 7.64 -12.65 18.66
CA ARG A 52 6.75 -12.87 17.51
C ARG A 52 5.41 -13.38 18.02
N ALA A 53 4.36 -12.59 17.82
CA ALA A 53 3.03 -12.86 18.31
C ALA A 53 2.01 -12.90 17.15
N LYS A 54 0.82 -13.43 17.45
CA LYS A 54 -0.36 -13.31 16.59
C LYS A 54 -1.26 -12.21 17.12
N LYS A 55 -1.80 -11.39 16.23
CA LYS A 55 -2.78 -10.36 16.57
C LYS A 55 -4.03 -11.01 17.14
N ALA A 56 -4.50 -10.48 18.26
CA ALA A 56 -5.74 -10.95 18.85
C ALA A 56 -6.94 -10.40 18.05
N ARG A 57 -7.88 -11.27 17.71
CA ARG A 57 -9.13 -10.86 17.08
C ARG A 57 -10.19 -10.63 18.14
N TYR A 58 -10.68 -9.40 18.20
CA TYR A 58 -11.59 -8.93 19.23
C TYR A 58 -12.86 -9.78 19.38
N PHE A 59 -13.34 -10.35 18.28
CA PHE A 59 -14.54 -11.18 18.25
C PHE A 59 -14.26 -12.68 18.42
N GLU A 60 -13.00 -13.14 18.33
CA GLU A 60 -12.65 -14.56 18.53
C GLU A 60 -12.23 -14.84 19.97
N ASP A 61 -11.58 -13.89 20.64
CA ASP A 61 -11.15 -14.06 22.02
C ASP A 61 -12.33 -13.88 22.99
N ARG A 62 -12.61 -14.92 23.78
CA ARG A 62 -13.66 -14.91 24.82
C ARG A 62 -13.55 -13.72 25.77
N ARG A 63 -12.33 -13.29 26.12
CA ARG A 63 -12.09 -12.15 27.03
C ARG A 63 -12.52 -10.82 26.41
N PHE A 64 -12.46 -10.70 25.09
CA PHE A 64 -12.88 -9.50 24.36
C PHE A 64 -14.36 -9.56 23.96
N GLN A 65 -14.91 -10.76 23.76
CA GLN A 65 -16.34 -10.95 23.54
C GLN A 65 -17.19 -10.39 24.70
N GLU A 66 -16.72 -10.47 25.94
CA GLU A 66 -17.39 -9.87 27.11
C GLU A 66 -17.60 -8.35 26.98
N ARG A 67 -16.84 -7.68 26.09
CA ARG A 67 -16.92 -6.24 25.83
C ARG A 67 -17.73 -5.90 24.58
N ILE A 68 -18.27 -6.89 23.87
CA ILE A 68 -19.08 -6.66 22.67
C ILE A 68 -20.49 -6.25 23.11
N LEU A 69 -20.88 -5.02 22.77
CA LEU A 69 -22.24 -4.53 22.97
C LEU A 69 -23.13 -4.91 21.79
N PRO A 70 -24.44 -5.09 22.00
CA PRO A 70 -25.37 -5.28 20.90
C PRO A 70 -25.33 -4.06 19.96
N PRO A 71 -25.58 -4.25 18.65
CA PRO A 71 -25.68 -3.13 17.73
C PRO A 71 -26.80 -2.17 18.18
N PRO A 72 -26.66 -0.86 17.92
CA PRO A 72 -27.71 0.09 18.25
C PRO A 72 -29.00 -0.29 17.52
N SER A 73 -30.15 -0.08 18.18
CA SER A 73 -31.45 -0.30 17.53
C SER A 73 -31.59 0.67 16.37
N LEU A 74 -31.71 0.15 15.15
CA LEU A 74 -32.02 0.94 13.97
C LEU A 74 -33.49 1.40 14.07
N ALA A 75 -33.71 2.53 14.74
CA ALA A 75 -34.98 3.22 14.64
C ALA A 75 -35.04 3.85 13.24
N LYS A 76 -35.86 3.28 12.33
CA LYS A 76 -36.24 4.01 11.13
C LYS A 76 -36.97 5.26 11.61
N SER A 77 -36.35 6.42 11.42
CA SER A 77 -37.08 7.68 11.54
C SER A 77 -38.27 7.60 10.58
N PRO A 78 -39.50 7.84 11.05
CA PRO A 78 -40.67 7.87 10.16
C PRO A 78 -40.56 9.01 9.14
N GLU A 79 -39.76 10.03 9.46
CA GLU A 79 -39.45 11.13 8.58
C GLU A 79 -38.17 10.78 7.80
N ALA A 80 -38.32 10.70 6.47
CA ALA A 80 -37.18 10.73 5.58
C ALA A 80 -36.46 12.07 5.79
N ASN A 81 -35.16 12.03 6.09
CA ASN A 81 -34.36 13.25 6.08
C ASN A 81 -34.51 13.90 4.70
N PRO A 82 -34.86 15.19 4.63
CA PRO A 82 -34.87 15.87 3.34
C PRO A 82 -33.45 15.82 2.78
N ASP A 83 -33.29 15.22 1.61
CA ASP A 83 -32.05 15.24 0.84
C ASP A 83 -32.25 16.09 -0.41
N ASP A 84 -31.23 16.88 -0.74
CA ASP A 84 -31.26 17.75 -1.94
C ASP A 84 -31.18 16.94 -3.25
N TRP A 85 -31.03 15.61 -3.17
CA TRP A 85 -30.79 14.71 -4.29
C TRP A 85 -32.07 14.01 -4.79
N SER A 86 -32.98 13.59 -3.89
CA SER A 86 -34.19 12.87 -4.28
C SER A 86 -35.21 13.74 -5.03
N ALA A 87 -35.17 15.06 -4.83
CA ALA A 87 -36.01 16.02 -5.53
C ALA A 87 -35.49 16.38 -6.93
N LEU A 88 -34.25 16.01 -7.27
CA LEU A 88 -33.68 16.30 -8.57
C LEU A 88 -34.31 15.40 -9.65
N PRO A 89 -34.59 15.94 -10.85
CA PRO A 89 -35.10 15.13 -11.94
C PRO A 89 -34.07 14.05 -12.31
N LEU A 90 -34.54 12.81 -12.44
CA LEU A 90 -33.71 11.72 -12.94
C LEU A 90 -33.16 12.10 -14.32
N PRO A 91 -31.86 11.87 -14.59
CA PRO A 91 -31.31 12.09 -15.92
C PRO A 91 -32.06 11.21 -16.91
N ARG A 92 -32.27 11.74 -18.13
CA ARG A 92 -32.87 10.95 -19.21
C ARG A 92 -32.00 9.72 -19.44
N SER A 93 -32.59 8.54 -19.32
CA SER A 93 -31.92 7.30 -19.73
C SER A 93 -31.50 7.45 -21.19
N PRO A 94 -30.25 7.13 -21.56
CA PRO A 94 -29.86 7.09 -22.96
C PRO A 94 -30.82 6.14 -23.69
N GLN A 95 -31.47 6.65 -24.74
CA GLN A 95 -32.29 5.81 -25.60
C GLN A 95 -31.34 4.88 -26.34
N THR A 96 -31.21 3.65 -25.88
CA THR A 96 -30.60 2.60 -26.69
C THR A 96 -31.56 2.34 -27.84
N GLU A 97 -31.15 2.65 -29.07
CA GLU A 97 -31.94 2.31 -30.25
C GLU A 97 -32.22 0.80 -30.24
N PRO A 98 -33.47 0.37 -30.53
CA PRO A 98 -33.78 -1.05 -30.62
C PRO A 98 -32.89 -1.65 -31.72
N ALA A 99 -32.25 -2.77 -31.41
CA ALA A 99 -31.37 -3.48 -32.33
C ALA A 99 -32.09 -3.71 -33.67
N VAL A 100 -31.58 -3.07 -34.72
CA VAL A 100 -31.96 -3.43 -36.09
C VAL A 100 -31.36 -4.80 -36.34
N GLU A 101 -32.20 -5.84 -36.41
CA GLU A 101 -31.80 -7.17 -36.89
C GLU A 101 -31.40 -7.05 -38.37
N GLN A 102 -30.13 -6.74 -38.62
CA GLN A 102 -29.57 -6.87 -39.97
C GLN A 102 -29.29 -8.35 -40.21
N GLY A 103 -30.19 -8.97 -40.97
CA GLY A 103 -30.07 -10.34 -41.46
C GLY A 103 -28.70 -10.60 -42.07
N GLY A 104 -28.09 -11.71 -41.67
CA GLY A 104 -26.74 -12.07 -42.04
C GLY A 104 -26.59 -12.36 -43.54
N THR A 105 -25.51 -11.85 -44.11
CA THR A 105 -24.85 -12.45 -45.27
C THR A 105 -23.35 -12.49 -44.99
N ASP A 106 -22.78 -13.66 -45.24
CA ASP A 106 -21.41 -14.08 -44.93
C ASP A 106 -20.31 -13.16 -45.49
N GLY A 107 -19.31 -12.91 -44.65
CA GLY A 107 -18.04 -12.30 -45.01
C GLY A 107 -17.05 -12.47 -43.85
N GLU A 108 -16.07 -13.34 -44.02
CA GLU A 108 -14.99 -13.60 -43.05
C GLU A 108 -14.15 -12.33 -42.80
N ASP A 109 -14.12 -11.84 -41.56
CA ASP A 109 -13.13 -10.87 -41.09
C ASP A 109 -12.26 -11.50 -39.99
N PRO A 110 -10.96 -11.76 -40.26
CA PRO A 110 -10.07 -12.45 -39.34
C PRO A 110 -9.57 -11.58 -38.16
N THR A 111 -10.01 -10.31 -38.08
CA THR A 111 -9.56 -9.35 -37.05
C THR A 111 -10.54 -9.19 -35.89
N GLY A 112 -11.75 -9.81 -35.98
CA GLY A 112 -12.69 -9.94 -34.86
C GLY A 112 -13.21 -8.63 -34.25
N SER A 113 -13.09 -7.50 -34.96
CA SER A 113 -13.30 -6.18 -34.36
C SER A 113 -14.70 -5.58 -34.52
N GLU A 114 -15.61 -6.12 -35.33
CA GLU A 114 -16.89 -5.43 -35.56
C GLU A 114 -18.11 -6.36 -35.62
N ARG A 115 -18.55 -6.84 -34.45
CA ARG A 115 -19.98 -7.10 -34.14
C ARG A 115 -20.30 -6.85 -32.66
N ARG A 116 -19.71 -5.80 -32.08
CA ARG A 116 -20.14 -5.28 -30.77
C ARG A 116 -20.50 -3.81 -30.94
N HIS A 117 -21.76 -3.55 -31.26
CA HIS A 117 -22.32 -2.21 -31.12
C HIS A 117 -22.31 -1.85 -29.63
N GLN A 118 -21.31 -1.08 -29.21
CA GLN A 118 -21.26 -0.44 -27.90
C GLN A 118 -21.84 0.97 -28.07
N PRO A 119 -23.07 1.26 -27.60
CA PRO A 119 -23.68 2.58 -27.75
C PRO A 119 -22.83 3.69 -27.10
N GLU A 120 -22.11 3.37 -26.02
CA GLU A 120 -21.22 4.28 -25.31
C GLU A 120 -19.98 4.73 -26.12
N LEU A 121 -19.69 4.07 -27.27
CA LEU A 121 -18.52 4.30 -28.13
C LEU A 121 -18.86 4.98 -29.46
N SER A 122 -20.10 5.46 -29.63
CA SER A 122 -20.42 6.38 -30.73
C SER A 122 -19.49 7.59 -30.63
N HIS A 123 -18.66 7.78 -31.66
CA HIS A 123 -17.45 8.57 -31.64
C HIS A 123 -17.61 9.91 -30.92
N ALA A 124 -16.94 10.05 -29.78
CA ALA A 124 -16.75 11.34 -29.14
C ALA A 124 -16.12 12.30 -30.15
N GLN A 125 -16.81 13.41 -30.41
CA GLN A 125 -16.33 14.49 -31.26
C GLN A 125 -14.92 14.89 -30.79
N ALA A 126 -13.95 14.84 -31.70
CA ALA A 126 -12.54 15.07 -31.37
C ALA A 126 -12.39 16.43 -30.69
N VAL A 127 -12.21 16.43 -29.37
CA VAL A 127 -11.90 17.63 -28.61
C VAL A 127 -10.52 18.10 -29.05
N GLU A 128 -10.43 19.32 -29.56
CA GLU A 128 -9.17 19.95 -29.94
C GLU A 128 -8.21 19.88 -28.76
N LYS A 129 -7.07 19.19 -28.93
CA LYS A 129 -6.01 19.16 -27.94
C LYS A 129 -5.49 20.59 -27.76
N LYS A 130 -5.81 21.22 -26.62
CA LYS A 130 -5.11 22.43 -26.19
C LYS A 130 -3.61 22.11 -26.07
N VAL A 131 -2.79 23.05 -26.52
CA VAL A 131 -1.33 22.93 -26.51
C VAL A 131 -0.87 22.60 -25.09
N PRO A 132 0.01 21.60 -24.89
CA PRO A 132 0.53 21.27 -23.56
C PRO A 132 1.23 22.49 -22.96
N ILE A 133 0.90 22.80 -21.71
CA ILE A 133 1.59 23.84 -20.94
C ILE A 133 2.97 23.26 -20.60
N GLU A 134 4.04 23.90 -21.09
CA GLU A 134 5.41 23.34 -21.00
C GLU A 134 5.95 23.25 -19.55
N ASN A 135 5.30 23.85 -18.55
CA ASN A 135 5.69 23.69 -17.15
C ASN A 135 4.57 24.07 -16.16
N GLU A 136 3.82 23.09 -15.68
CA GLU A 136 2.79 23.26 -14.64
C GLU A 136 3.37 23.34 -13.21
N PHE A 137 4.65 22.98 -13.06
CA PHE A 137 5.36 22.87 -11.77
C PHE A 137 6.50 23.87 -11.61
N ALA A 138 6.69 24.78 -12.57
CA ALA A 138 7.55 25.93 -12.33
C ALA A 138 6.82 26.79 -11.29
N ALA A 139 7.23 26.64 -10.03
CA ALA A 139 6.88 27.63 -9.04
C ALA A 139 7.48 28.95 -9.53
N ASP A 140 6.65 29.99 -9.66
CA ASP A 140 7.07 31.38 -9.81
C ASP A 140 7.82 31.77 -8.52
N LEU A 141 9.01 31.20 -8.35
CA LEU A 141 9.92 31.53 -7.28
C LEU A 141 10.65 32.77 -7.75
N ASP A 142 10.08 33.92 -7.44
CA ASP A 142 10.84 35.15 -7.35
C ASP A 142 12.10 34.88 -6.51
N ASP A 143 13.22 35.47 -6.94
CA ASP A 143 14.62 35.16 -6.62
C ASP A 143 15.03 35.45 -5.14
N ASP A 144 14.12 35.27 -4.18
CA ASP A 144 14.29 35.61 -2.76
C ASP A 144 14.76 34.42 -1.88
N ALA A 145 15.05 33.26 -2.48
CA ALA A 145 15.46 32.05 -1.76
C ALA A 145 16.80 32.20 -0.99
N GLU A 146 17.66 33.13 -1.39
CA GLU A 146 18.92 33.42 -0.68
C GLU A 146 18.69 34.06 0.70
N ASP A 147 17.66 34.90 0.86
CA ASP A 147 17.44 35.67 2.10
C ASP A 147 16.88 34.80 3.25
N ASP A 148 16.08 33.78 2.91
CA ASP A 148 15.53 32.83 3.88
C ASP A 148 16.60 31.90 4.47
N SER A 149 17.57 31.47 3.64
CA SER A 149 18.68 30.63 4.11
C SER A 149 19.56 31.34 5.15
N ALA A 150 19.80 32.64 4.95
CA ALA A 150 20.57 33.49 5.86
C ALA A 150 19.81 33.75 7.18
N ARG A 151 18.48 33.83 7.13
CA ARG A 151 17.61 33.99 8.31
C ARG A 151 17.62 32.74 9.19
N ILE A 152 17.47 31.56 8.58
CA ILE A 152 17.47 30.27 9.29
C ILE A 152 18.83 30.00 9.95
N SER A 153 19.93 30.30 9.27
CA SER A 153 21.29 30.14 9.82
C SER A 153 21.54 31.05 11.03
N ARG A 154 21.04 32.30 11.00
CA ARG A 154 21.10 33.23 12.14
C ARG A 154 20.28 32.73 13.34
N MET A 155 19.10 32.18 13.11
CA MET A 155 18.24 31.59 14.15
C MET A 155 18.95 30.43 14.87
N ASN A 156 19.53 29.49 14.11
CA ASN A 156 20.22 28.32 14.68
C ASN A 156 21.45 28.72 15.52
N ARG A 157 22.15 29.80 15.15
CA ARG A 157 23.32 30.28 15.90
C ARG A 157 22.95 30.90 17.25
N LEU A 158 21.80 31.56 17.35
CA LEU A 158 21.27 32.11 18.60
C LEU A 158 20.84 31.00 19.58
N VAL A 159 20.18 29.95 19.07
CA VAL A 159 19.70 28.82 19.90
C VAL A 159 20.86 28.04 20.53
N GLN A 160 21.99 27.90 19.84
CA GLN A 160 23.19 27.24 20.38
C GLN A 160 23.88 28.04 21.51
N GLY A 161 23.69 29.35 21.58
CA GLY A 161 24.23 30.21 22.64
C GLY A 161 23.46 30.11 23.96
N VAL A 162 22.13 29.93 23.89
CA VAL A 162 21.25 29.81 25.07
C VAL A 162 21.48 28.50 25.83
N ALA A 163 21.95 27.45 25.16
CA ALA A 163 22.16 26.13 25.75
C ALA A 163 23.46 25.97 26.58
N ARG A 164 24.29 27.02 26.71
CA ARG A 164 25.55 26.97 27.47
C ARG A 164 25.54 27.74 28.80
N GLN A 165 24.36 28.11 29.30
CA GLN A 165 24.24 28.83 30.56
C GLN A 165 23.28 28.12 31.52
N VAL A 166 23.70 26.94 32.00
CA VAL A 166 23.30 26.32 33.29
C VAL A 166 24.51 25.58 33.83
#